data_AF-K7ZHC5-F1
#
_entry.id   AF-K7ZHC5-F1
#
_cell.length_a   1.000
_cell.length_b   1.000
_cell.length_c   1.000
_cell.angle_alpha   90.00
_cell.angle_beta   90.00
_cell.angle_gamma   90.00
#
_symmetry.space_group_name_H-M   'P 1'
#
loop_
_entity.id
_entity.type
_entity.pdbx_description
1 polymer ?
#
loop_
_entity_poly.entity_id
_entity_poly.type
_entity_poly.pdbx_seq_one_letter_code
_entity_poly.pdbx_strand_id
1 'polypeptide(L)'
;MTTAYERARSTYSGDNPAIYTIFSEQEARELLVVIEEAYQVLGNKILRNIYDQRLLSGRSSLNDLTYESILEASKQVFPETKIEKPAVAYQKDESFEKEIAARTDWDGAFLKKVREYKKITTQRMSEITKINSYYVTAIENVDPGNLPVIVFVRGYVVQIAKALGLDEKKVADSYMTHFKNKLGK
;
A
#
# COMPACT_ATOMS: atom_id res chain seq x y z
N MET A 1 6.22 -14.13 -13.97
CA MET A 1 4.81 -13.85 -14.36
C MET A 1 4.71 -12.87 -15.51
N THR A 2 5.53 -11.82 -15.54
CA THR A 2 5.51 -10.77 -16.58
C THR A 2 5.75 -11.30 -18.00
N THR A 3 6.69 -12.22 -18.21
CA THR A 3 6.99 -12.76 -19.56
C THR A 3 5.81 -13.50 -20.21
N ALA A 4 4.99 -14.21 -19.43
CA ALA A 4 3.83 -14.93 -19.94
C ALA A 4 2.70 -13.96 -20.33
N TYR A 5 2.51 -12.91 -19.53
CA TYR A 5 1.54 -11.84 -19.81
C TYR A 5 1.94 -11.04 -21.05
N GLU A 6 3.20 -10.62 -21.16
CA GLU A 6 3.71 -9.88 -22.32
C GLU A 6 3.55 -10.68 -23.62
N ARG A 7 3.85 -11.98 -23.58
CA ARG A 7 3.67 -12.88 -24.72
C ARG A 7 2.19 -13.04 -25.10
N ALA A 8 1.30 -13.23 -24.13
CA ALA A 8 -0.14 -13.32 -24.39
C ALA A 8 -0.65 -12.00 -24.98
N ARG A 9 -0.36 -10.86 -24.35
CA ARG A 9 -0.76 -9.54 -24.85
C ARG A 9 -0.26 -9.27 -26.27
N SER A 10 0.98 -9.63 -26.59
CA SER A 10 1.52 -9.50 -27.96
C SER A 10 0.86 -10.45 -28.98
N THR A 11 0.32 -11.58 -28.53
CA THR A 11 -0.32 -12.57 -29.43
C THR A 11 -1.72 -12.10 -29.80
N TYR A 12 -2.47 -11.54 -28.84
CA TYR A 12 -3.85 -11.11 -29.00
C TYR A 12 -4.01 -9.60 -29.27
N SER A 13 -2.91 -8.83 -29.33
CA SER A 13 -2.97 -7.42 -29.68
C SER A 13 -3.40 -7.24 -31.14
N GLY A 14 -4.07 -6.12 -31.42
CA GLY A 14 -4.46 -5.77 -32.78
C GLY A 14 -3.30 -5.51 -33.73
N ASP A 15 -2.07 -5.45 -33.21
CA ASP A 15 -0.82 -5.29 -33.96
C ASP A 15 -0.34 -6.61 -34.59
N ASN A 16 -0.94 -7.76 -34.26
CA ASN A 16 -0.61 -9.06 -34.84
C ASN A 16 -1.62 -9.44 -35.94
N PRO A 17 -1.29 -9.31 -37.23
CA PRO A 17 -2.24 -9.57 -38.32
C PRO A 17 -2.76 -11.01 -38.35
N ALA A 18 -2.01 -11.96 -37.79
CA ALA A 18 -2.38 -13.37 -37.75
C ALA A 18 -3.59 -13.65 -36.83
N ILE A 19 -3.88 -12.77 -35.85
CA ILE A 19 -4.99 -13.00 -34.91
C ILE A 19 -6.35 -12.91 -35.63
N TYR A 20 -6.48 -12.00 -36.59
CA TYR A 20 -7.70 -11.76 -37.35
C TYR A 20 -8.06 -12.88 -38.33
N THR A 21 -7.17 -13.85 -38.50
CA THR A 21 -7.42 -15.05 -39.30
C THR A 21 -8.22 -16.09 -38.50
N ILE A 22 -8.17 -16.03 -37.17
CA ILE A 22 -8.80 -17.00 -36.27
C ILE A 22 -9.93 -16.36 -35.47
N PHE A 23 -9.81 -15.08 -35.10
CA PHE A 23 -10.78 -14.34 -34.31
C PHE A 23 -11.21 -13.08 -35.03
N SER A 24 -12.47 -12.68 -34.90
CA SER A 24 -12.90 -11.34 -35.28
C SER A 24 -12.20 -10.27 -34.44
N GLU A 25 -12.22 -9.02 -34.91
CA GLU A 25 -11.67 -7.90 -34.15
C GLU A 25 -12.34 -7.75 -32.77
N GLN A 26 -13.64 -8.03 -32.70
CA GLN A 26 -14.40 -7.99 -31.46
C GLN A 26 -13.96 -9.09 -30.48
N GLU A 27 -13.84 -10.33 -30.95
CA GLU A 27 -13.39 -11.46 -30.11
C GLU A 27 -11.94 -11.29 -29.63
N ALA A 28 -11.06 -10.75 -30.47
CA ALA A 28 -9.68 -10.46 -30.08
C ALA A 28 -9.62 -9.42 -28.95
N ARG A 29 -10.48 -8.38 -29.00
CA ARG A 29 -10.62 -7.39 -27.92
C ARG A 29 -11.13 -8.02 -26.63
N GLU A 30 -12.11 -8.91 -26.71
CA GLU A 30 -12.64 -9.63 -25.53
C GLU A 30 -11.58 -10.52 -24.89
N LEU A 31 -10.78 -11.24 -25.68
CA LEU A 31 -9.67 -12.05 -25.18
C LEU A 31 -8.60 -11.20 -24.48
N LEU A 32 -8.29 -10.00 -25.01
CA LEU A 32 -7.39 -9.07 -24.35
C LEU A 32 -7.91 -8.63 -22.98
N VAL A 33 -9.20 -8.33 -22.87
CA VAL A 33 -9.84 -7.97 -21.59
C VAL A 33 -9.66 -9.10 -20.58
N VAL A 34 -9.93 -10.34 -20.96
CA VAL A 34 -9.76 -11.51 -20.08
C VAL A 34 -8.29 -11.69 -19.66
N ILE A 35 -7.34 -11.48 -20.56
CA ILE A 35 -5.89 -11.57 -20.26
C ILE A 35 -5.47 -10.49 -19.26
N GLU A 36 -5.98 -9.26 -19.42
CA GLU A 36 -5.70 -8.16 -18.50
C GLU A 36 -6.29 -8.42 -17.11
N GLU A 37 -7.54 -8.87 -17.02
CA GLU A 37 -8.17 -9.24 -15.75
C GLU A 37 -7.39 -10.36 -15.05
N ALA A 38 -7.03 -11.42 -15.77
CA ALA A 38 -6.24 -12.52 -15.22
C ALA A 38 -4.88 -12.04 -14.71
N TYR A 39 -4.22 -11.13 -15.42
CA TYR A 39 -2.97 -10.54 -14.96
C TYR A 39 -3.14 -9.73 -13.68
N GLN A 40 -4.20 -8.91 -13.58
CA GLN A 40 -4.48 -8.10 -12.40
C GLN A 40 -4.79 -8.96 -11.17
N VAL A 41 -5.63 -9.99 -11.32
CA VAL A 41 -5.98 -10.93 -10.24
C VAL A 41 -4.76 -11.76 -9.83
N LEU A 42 -4.12 -12.45 -10.78
CA LEU A 42 -3.05 -13.40 -10.47
C LEU A 42 -1.75 -12.70 -10.09
N GLY A 43 -1.49 -11.48 -10.57
CA GLY A 43 -0.31 -10.69 -10.24
C GLY A 43 -0.26 -10.25 -8.77
N ASN A 44 -1.42 -10.11 -8.12
CA ASN A 44 -1.52 -9.73 -6.71
C ASN A 44 -1.77 -10.97 -5.82
N LYS A 45 -0.87 -11.23 -4.86
CA LYS A 45 -0.96 -12.40 -3.97
C LYS A 45 -2.28 -12.48 -3.18
N ILE A 46 -2.85 -11.34 -2.80
CA ILE A 46 -4.11 -11.26 -2.06
C ILE A 46 -5.28 -11.64 -2.97
N LEU A 47 -5.38 -10.98 -4.13
CA LEU A 47 -6.46 -11.23 -5.09
C LEU A 47 -6.43 -12.68 -5.60
N ARG A 48 -5.23 -13.20 -5.89
CA ARG A 48 -5.02 -14.61 -6.25
C ARG A 48 -5.58 -15.56 -5.19
N ASN A 49 -5.29 -15.33 -3.91
CA ASN A 49 -5.78 -16.21 -2.84
C ASN A 49 -7.31 -16.24 -2.79
N ILE A 50 -7.95 -15.07 -2.92
CA ILE A 50 -9.41 -14.97 -2.96
C ILE A 50 -9.99 -15.69 -4.17
N TYR A 51 -9.37 -15.51 -5.35
CA TYR A 51 -9.74 -16.25 -6.57
C TYR A 51 -9.66 -17.76 -6.34
N ASP A 52 -8.52 -18.26 -5.85
CA ASP A 52 -8.30 -19.68 -5.60
C ASP A 52 -9.32 -20.23 -4.58
N GLN A 53 -9.61 -19.49 -3.51
CA GLN A 53 -10.62 -19.87 -2.51
C GLN A 53 -12.03 -19.96 -3.10
N ARG A 54 -12.42 -18.99 -3.93
CA ARG A 54 -13.73 -19.00 -4.60
C ARG A 54 -13.83 -20.17 -5.59
N LEU A 55 -12.79 -20.39 -6.39
CA LEU A 55 -12.73 -21.50 -7.31
C LEU A 55 -12.87 -22.86 -6.59
N LEU A 56 -12.19 -23.02 -5.46
CA LEU A 56 -12.26 -24.24 -4.62
C LEU A 56 -13.60 -24.42 -3.90
N SER A 57 -14.36 -23.33 -3.67
CA SER A 57 -15.66 -23.40 -2.99
C SER A 57 -16.73 -24.14 -3.80
N GLY A 58 -16.51 -24.33 -5.11
CA GLY A 58 -17.38 -25.10 -6.00
C GLY A 58 -18.79 -24.51 -6.20
N ARG A 59 -19.06 -23.31 -5.65
CA ARG A 59 -20.36 -22.61 -5.71
C ARG A 59 -20.30 -21.28 -6.46
N SER A 60 -19.13 -20.90 -6.96
CA SER A 60 -18.91 -19.61 -7.61
C SER A 60 -19.36 -19.64 -9.07
N SER A 61 -20.17 -18.65 -9.46
CA SER A 61 -20.49 -18.38 -10.87
C SER A 61 -19.31 -17.69 -11.57
N LEU A 62 -19.31 -17.68 -12.92
CA LEU A 62 -18.27 -16.97 -13.69
C LEU A 62 -18.21 -15.47 -13.33
N ASN A 63 -19.34 -14.88 -12.93
CA ASN A 63 -19.41 -13.48 -12.50
C ASN A 63 -18.71 -13.24 -11.13
N ASP A 64 -18.58 -14.27 -10.30
CA ASP A 64 -17.91 -14.20 -8.98
C ASP A 64 -16.38 -14.33 -9.09
N LEU A 65 -15.86 -14.58 -10.29
CA LEU A 65 -14.44 -14.78 -10.60
C LEU A 65 -13.87 -13.62 -11.44
N THR A 66 -14.67 -12.60 -11.73
CA THR A 66 -14.22 -11.38 -12.42
C THR A 66 -13.26 -10.57 -11.53
N TYR A 67 -12.40 -9.76 -12.16
CA TYR A 67 -11.51 -8.88 -11.42
C TYR A 67 -12.26 -7.96 -10.45
N GLU A 68 -13.37 -7.37 -10.89
CA GLU A 68 -14.20 -6.46 -10.07
C GLU A 68 -14.74 -7.16 -8.82
N SER A 69 -15.32 -8.35 -8.97
CA SER A 69 -15.89 -9.10 -7.85
C SER A 69 -14.83 -9.54 -6.84
N ILE A 70 -13.61 -9.86 -7.29
CA ILE A 70 -12.49 -10.27 -6.43
C ILE A 70 -11.88 -9.05 -5.74
N LEU A 71 -11.83 -7.91 -6.44
CA LEU A 71 -11.43 -6.65 -5.85
C LEU A 71 -12.40 -6.23 -4.74
N GLU A 72 -13.71 -6.34 -4.95
CA GLU A 72 -14.72 -6.10 -3.92
C GLU A 72 -14.57 -7.05 -2.73
N ALA A 73 -14.35 -8.33 -2.98
CA ALA A 73 -14.07 -9.31 -1.94
C ALA A 73 -12.81 -8.97 -1.14
N SER A 74 -11.77 -8.49 -1.82
CA SER A 74 -10.53 -8.08 -1.17
C SER A 74 -10.76 -6.91 -0.24
N LYS A 75 -11.65 -5.97 -0.59
CA LYS A 75 -12.09 -4.86 0.27
C LYS A 75 -12.94 -5.32 1.45
N GLN A 76 -13.56 -6.51 1.40
CA GLN A 76 -14.33 -7.06 2.52
C GLN A 76 -13.45 -7.90 3.47
N VAL A 77 -12.53 -8.70 2.92
CA VAL A 77 -11.58 -9.55 3.66
C VAL A 77 -10.47 -8.72 4.30
N PHE A 78 -9.99 -7.73 3.55
CA PHE A 78 -9.16 -6.64 4.03
C PHE A 78 -9.98 -5.38 3.84
N PRO A 79 -10.84 -4.98 4.81
CA PRO A 79 -11.32 -3.60 4.81
C PRO A 79 -10.09 -2.75 4.60
N GLU A 80 -10.07 -1.99 3.49
CA GLU A 80 -9.23 -0.80 3.43
C GLU A 80 -9.50 -0.17 4.77
N THR A 81 -8.50 -0.21 5.65
CA THR A 81 -8.60 0.52 6.88
C THR A 81 -8.58 1.93 6.30
N LYS A 82 -9.78 2.50 6.05
CA LYS A 82 -10.03 3.89 6.31
C LYS A 82 -9.33 4.03 7.64
N ILE A 83 -8.13 4.58 7.59
CA ILE A 83 -7.46 5.04 8.78
C ILE A 83 -8.48 6.06 9.24
N GLU A 84 -9.43 5.62 10.06
CA GLU A 84 -10.32 6.48 10.78
C GLU A 84 -9.33 7.40 11.42
N LYS A 85 -9.26 8.64 10.93
CA LYS A 85 -8.45 9.69 11.54
C LYS A 85 -8.77 9.52 13.00
N PRO A 86 -7.84 9.04 13.83
CA PRO A 86 -8.22 8.66 15.16
C PRO A 86 -8.72 9.96 15.74
N ALA A 87 -10.02 10.01 16.05
CA ALA A 87 -10.65 11.16 16.67
C ALA A 87 -10.19 11.14 18.13
N VAL A 88 -8.87 11.17 18.33
CA VAL A 88 -8.26 11.34 19.63
C VAL A 88 -8.52 12.78 20.01
N ALA A 89 -9.23 12.95 21.11
CA ALA A 89 -9.41 14.22 21.78
C ALA A 89 -8.05 14.68 22.36
N TYR A 90 -7.16 15.18 21.50
CA TYR A 90 -6.01 15.96 21.93
C TYR A 90 -6.41 17.44 22.02
N GLN A 91 -5.81 18.15 22.96
CA GLN A 91 -5.98 19.60 23.06
C GLN A 91 -5.15 20.22 21.95
N LYS A 92 -5.83 20.87 21.00
CA LYS A 92 -5.15 21.56 19.90
C LYS A 92 -4.39 22.75 20.45
N ASP A 93 -3.07 22.65 20.44
CA ASP A 93 -2.19 23.77 20.72
C ASP A 93 -1.90 24.50 19.40
N GLU A 94 -2.47 25.69 19.24
CA GLU A 94 -2.31 26.48 18.01
C GLU A 94 -0.85 26.80 17.69
N SER A 95 0.00 26.94 18.72
CA SER A 95 1.42 27.22 18.52
C SER A 95 2.13 26.02 17.92
N PHE A 96 1.82 24.82 18.43
CA PHE A 96 2.45 23.58 17.97
C PHE A 96 1.90 23.13 16.61
N GLU A 97 0.61 23.34 16.33
CA GLU A 97 0.05 23.09 14.98
C GLU A 97 0.72 23.95 13.91
N LYS A 98 1.03 25.23 14.23
CA LYS A 98 1.80 26.10 13.33
C LYS A 98 3.24 25.61 13.14
N GLU A 99 3.90 25.14 14.20
CA GLU A 99 5.23 24.51 14.12
C GLU A 99 5.19 23.29 13.20
N ILE A 100 4.22 22.39 13.38
CA ILE A 100 4.02 21.19 12.56
C ILE A 100 3.81 21.56 11.09
N ALA A 101 2.93 22.54 10.81
CA ALA A 101 2.56 22.92 9.45
C ALA A 101 3.72 23.61 8.68
N ALA A 102 4.54 24.39 9.37
CA ALA A 102 5.68 25.09 8.77
C ALA A 102 6.93 24.20 8.62
N ARG A 103 6.95 23.02 9.25
CA ARG A 103 8.15 22.18 9.32
C ARG A 103 8.42 21.44 8.01
N THR A 104 9.66 21.54 7.57
CA THR A 104 10.20 20.82 6.41
C THR A 104 11.16 19.70 6.81
N ASP A 105 11.73 19.78 8.02
CA ASP A 105 12.71 18.83 8.53
C ASP A 105 12.10 17.85 9.55
N TRP A 106 12.07 16.57 9.20
CA TRP A 106 11.38 15.49 9.89
C TRP A 106 12.34 14.37 10.25
N ASP A 107 12.56 14.16 11.55
CA ASP A 107 13.34 13.06 12.10
C ASP A 107 12.46 12.15 13.00
N GLY A 108 13.05 11.07 13.51
CA GLY A 108 12.36 10.16 14.41
C GLY A 108 11.89 10.83 15.71
N ALA A 109 12.73 11.71 16.27
CA ALA A 109 12.43 12.39 17.53
C ALA A 109 11.23 13.33 17.41
N PHE A 110 11.10 14.05 16.30
CA PHE A 110 9.96 14.93 16.06
C PHE A 110 8.69 14.14 15.73
N LEU A 111 8.79 13.03 14.99
CA LEU A 111 7.64 12.13 14.79
C LEU A 111 7.09 11.61 16.12
N LYS A 112 7.98 11.25 17.06
CA LYS A 112 7.60 10.90 18.43
C LYS A 112 6.88 12.04 19.14
N LYS A 113 7.43 13.26 19.09
CA LYS A 113 6.82 14.47 19.69
C LYS A 113 5.40 14.69 19.17
N VAL A 114 5.18 14.57 17.85
CA VAL A 114 3.85 14.72 17.23
C VAL A 114 2.91 13.58 17.65
N ARG A 115 3.39 12.34 17.72
CA ARG A 115 2.59 11.18 18.19
C ARG A 115 2.12 11.38 19.63
N GLU A 116 3.02 11.79 20.52
CA GLU A 116 2.74 12.02 21.94
C GLU A 116 1.80 13.20 22.15
N TYR A 117 2.00 14.29 21.41
CA TYR A 117 1.08 15.43 21.38
C TYR A 117 -0.35 15.02 21.00
N LYS A 118 -0.51 14.14 20.00
CA LYS A 118 -1.81 13.57 19.60
C LYS A 118 -2.31 12.47 20.55
N LYS A 119 -1.59 12.19 21.64
CA LYS A 119 -1.89 11.15 22.65
C LYS A 119 -2.06 9.74 22.07
N ILE A 120 -1.29 9.41 21.03
CA ILE A 120 -1.31 8.09 20.39
C ILE A 120 -0.19 7.24 21.00
N THR A 121 -0.48 6.07 21.57
CA THR A 121 0.56 5.15 22.05
C THR A 121 1.22 4.40 20.89
N THR A 122 2.40 3.80 21.08
CA THR A 122 3.03 2.97 20.03
C THR A 122 2.19 1.73 19.71
N GLN A 123 1.46 1.18 20.69
CA GLN A 123 0.50 0.10 20.51
C GLN A 123 -0.69 0.56 19.65
N ARG A 124 -1.27 1.72 19.96
CA ARG A 124 -2.36 2.26 19.16
C ARG A 124 -1.91 2.61 17.74
N MET A 125 -0.69 3.15 17.58
CA MET A 125 -0.09 3.37 16.27
C MET A 125 0.06 2.05 15.50
N SER A 126 0.46 0.98 16.18
CA SER A 126 0.57 -0.36 15.61
C SER A 126 -0.78 -0.90 15.13
N GLU A 127 -1.84 -0.72 15.91
CA GLU A 127 -3.20 -1.12 15.52
C GLU A 127 -3.69 -0.39 14.27
N ILE A 128 -3.42 0.92 14.18
CA ILE A 128 -3.84 1.80 13.08
C ILE A 128 -3.06 1.49 11.79
N THR A 129 -1.74 1.36 11.89
CA THR A 129 -0.84 1.23 10.73
C THR A 129 -0.54 -0.21 10.35
N LYS A 130 -0.81 -1.18 11.23
CA LYS A 130 -0.36 -2.58 11.12
C LYS A 130 1.17 -2.74 11.13
N ILE A 131 1.91 -1.70 11.49
CA ILE A 131 3.34 -1.76 11.73
C ILE A 131 3.56 -2.26 13.16
N ASN A 132 4.45 -3.21 13.38
CA ASN A 132 4.76 -3.67 14.73
C ASN A 132 5.19 -2.49 15.63
N SER A 133 4.64 -2.38 16.84
CA SER A 133 4.99 -1.32 17.82
C SER A 133 6.51 -1.20 18.10
N TYR A 134 7.24 -2.31 17.96
CA TYR A 134 8.70 -2.34 17.98
C TYR A 134 9.32 -1.45 16.89
N TYR A 135 8.85 -1.58 15.65
CA TYR A 135 9.33 -0.77 14.52
C TYR A 135 8.90 0.68 14.63
N VAL A 136 7.72 0.98 15.18
CA VAL A 136 7.33 2.37 15.48
C VAL A 136 8.36 3.01 16.42
N THR A 137 8.76 2.29 17.47
CA THR A 137 9.79 2.76 18.42
C THR A 137 11.17 2.89 17.77
N ALA A 138 11.56 1.93 16.94
CA ALA A 138 12.85 1.97 16.23
C ALA A 138 12.93 3.12 15.22
N ILE A 139 11.82 3.47 14.55
CA ILE A 139 11.72 4.67 13.68
C ILE A 139 11.90 5.94 14.51
N GLU A 140 11.22 6.03 15.65
CA GLU A 140 11.30 7.21 16.53
C GLU A 140 12.70 7.44 17.11
N ASN A 141 13.43 6.36 17.41
CA ASN A 141 14.81 6.44 17.88
C ASN A 141 15.85 6.53 16.74
N VAL A 142 15.39 6.44 15.48
CA VAL A 142 16.23 6.31 14.28
C VAL A 142 17.29 5.22 14.49
N ASP A 143 16.87 4.01 14.85
CA ASP A 143 17.75 2.89 15.19
C ASP A 143 17.90 1.92 14.00
N PRO A 144 18.93 2.06 13.15
CA PRO A 144 19.00 1.33 11.89
C PRO A 144 19.25 -0.17 12.09
N GLY A 145 19.90 -0.56 13.19
CA GLY A 145 20.18 -1.98 13.48
C GLY A 145 18.93 -2.78 13.81
N ASN A 146 17.87 -2.09 14.23
CA ASN A 146 16.59 -2.69 14.63
C ASN A 146 15.47 -2.45 13.61
N LEU A 147 15.80 -1.90 12.43
CA LEU A 147 14.87 -1.64 11.35
C LEU A 147 15.05 -2.65 10.19
N PRO A 148 13.96 -3.01 9.48
CA PRO A 148 14.07 -3.84 8.27
C PRO A 148 14.82 -3.12 7.14
N VAL A 149 14.94 -3.78 5.98
CA VAL A 149 15.57 -3.16 4.82
C VAL A 149 14.96 -1.81 4.46
N ILE A 150 15.81 -0.88 4.00
CA ILE A 150 15.53 0.56 3.83
C ILE A 150 14.24 0.88 3.05
N VAL A 151 13.84 0.02 2.11
CA VAL A 151 12.60 0.18 1.33
C VAL A 151 11.34 0.06 2.18
N PHE A 152 11.35 -0.79 3.22
CA PHE A 152 10.24 -0.90 4.17
C PHE A 152 10.18 0.29 5.12
N VAL A 153 11.34 0.82 5.53
CA VAL A 153 11.42 1.99 6.43
C VAL A 153 10.67 3.18 5.83
N ARG A 154 10.88 3.46 4.53
CA ARG A 154 10.14 4.52 3.83
C ARG A 154 8.63 4.28 3.89
N GLY A 155 8.18 3.05 3.63
CA GLY A 155 6.76 2.69 3.69
C GLY A 155 6.16 2.86 5.08
N TYR A 156 6.91 2.52 6.13
CA TYR A 156 6.47 2.71 7.51
C TYR A 156 6.33 4.18 7.88
N VAL A 157 7.29 5.01 7.49
CA VAL A 157 7.24 6.46 7.74
C VAL A 157 6.04 7.10 7.04
N VAL A 158 5.74 6.71 5.80
CA VAL A 158 4.53 7.16 5.08
C VAL A 158 3.26 6.82 5.84
N GLN A 159 3.12 5.59 6.33
CA GLN A 159 1.93 5.16 7.07
C GLN A 159 1.80 5.87 8.42
N ILE A 160 2.91 6.11 9.14
CA ILE A 160 2.92 6.88 10.38
C ILE A 160 2.52 8.34 10.11
N ALA A 161 3.09 8.97 9.07
CA ALA A 161 2.74 10.34 8.67
C ALA A 161 1.24 10.47 8.36
N LYS A 162 0.69 9.51 7.61
CA LYS A 162 -0.73 9.42 7.30
C LYS A 162 -1.59 9.30 8.54
N ALA A 163 -1.21 8.42 9.48
CA ALA A 163 -1.93 8.24 10.75
C ALA A 163 -1.89 9.48 11.65
N LEU A 164 -0.81 10.27 11.58
CA LEU A 164 -0.68 11.54 12.30
C LEU A 164 -1.35 12.74 11.58
N GLY A 165 -1.81 12.56 10.34
CA GLY A 165 -2.40 13.62 9.53
C GLY A 165 -1.37 14.62 8.98
N LEU A 166 -0.16 14.16 8.69
CA LEU A 166 0.95 14.94 8.14
C LEU A 166 1.06 14.76 6.62
N ASP A 167 1.87 15.59 5.97
CA ASP A 167 2.23 15.43 4.56
C ASP A 167 3.16 14.22 4.38
N GLU A 168 2.59 13.11 3.90
CA GLU A 168 3.27 11.82 3.74
C GLU A 168 4.58 11.92 2.95
N LYS A 169 4.59 12.69 1.87
CA LYS A 169 5.73 12.81 0.97
C LYS A 169 6.85 13.61 1.61
N LYS A 170 6.54 14.79 2.17
CA LYS A 170 7.53 15.65 2.82
C LYS A 170 8.20 14.96 4.01
N VAL A 171 7.39 14.31 4.85
CA VAL A 171 7.89 13.59 6.03
C VAL A 171 8.81 12.44 5.60
N ALA A 172 8.38 11.62 4.65
CA ALA A 172 9.17 10.49 4.19
C ALA A 172 10.49 10.92 3.52
N ASP A 173 10.48 11.96 2.69
CA ASP A 173 11.70 12.43 2.00
C ASP A 173 12.73 13.00 2.97
N SER A 174 12.30 13.83 3.92
CA SER A 174 13.19 14.39 4.94
C SER A 174 13.71 13.31 5.90
N TYR A 175 12.85 12.45 6.43
CA TYR A 175 13.25 11.36 7.33
C TYR A 175 14.28 10.44 6.69
N MET A 176 14.06 10.05 5.43
CA MET A 176 14.98 9.14 4.73
C MET A 176 16.36 9.79 4.49
N THR A 177 16.44 11.11 4.43
CA THR A 177 17.72 11.84 4.35
C THR A 177 18.50 11.69 5.65
N HIS A 178 17.85 11.92 6.80
CA HIS A 178 18.46 11.67 8.12
C HIS A 178 18.85 10.21 8.34
N PHE A 179 17.98 9.30 7.93
CA PHE A 179 18.20 7.86 8.08
C PHE A 179 19.43 7.37 7.29
N LYS A 180 19.59 7.82 6.05
CA LYS A 180 20.76 7.48 5.21
C LYS A 180 22.06 8.03 5.80
N ASN A 181 22.03 9.26 6.32
CA ASN A 181 23.20 9.87 6.97
C ASN A 181 23.64 9.09 8.21
N LYS A 182 22.69 8.44 8.91
CA LYS A 182 22.98 7.59 10.08
C LYS A 182 23.42 6.17 9.72
N LEU A 183 23.01 5.66 8.55
CA LEU A 183 23.49 4.39 8.00
C LEU A 183 24.93 4.47 7.44
N GLY A 184 25.33 5.64 6.94
CA GLY A 184 26.68 5.87 6.40
C GLY A 184 27.75 6.22 7.46
N LYS A 185 27.39 6.22 8.75
CA LYS A 185 28.29 6.38 9.89
C LYS A 185 28.39 5.06 10.65
#